data_AF-A7MNL7-F1
#
_entry.id   AF-A7MNL7-F1
#
_cell.length_a   1.000
_cell.length_b   1.000
_cell.length_c   1.000
_cell.angle_alpha   90.00
_cell.angle_beta   90.00
_cell.angle_gamma   90.00
#
_symmetry.space_group_name_H-M   'P 1'
#
loop_
_entity.id
_entity.type
_entity.pdbx_description
1 polymer ?
#
loop_
_entity_poly.entity_id
_entity_poly.type
_entity_poly.pdbx_seq_one_letter_code
_entity_poly.pdbx_strand_id
1 'polypeptide(L)' 'MKKFRWAILLAVLVACLLLWMQTLNVMCDQDVQFFSGICTINKFIPW' A
#
# COMPACT_ATOMS: atom_id res chain seq x y z
N MET A 1 -26.73 5.32 9.80
CA MET A 1 -25.92 6.46 9.27
C MET A 1 -24.45 6.40 9.70
N LYS A 2 -24.08 6.45 11.00
CA LYS A 2 -22.67 6.47 11.43
C LYS A 2 -21.85 5.23 11.03
N LYS A 3 -22.40 4.01 11.17
CA LYS A 3 -21.72 2.74 10.82
C LYS A 3 -21.30 2.69 9.34
N PHE A 4 -22.19 3.07 8.42
CA PHE A 4 -21.90 3.10 6.99
C PHE A 4 -20.83 4.13 6.64
N ARG A 5 -20.86 5.32 7.27
CA ARG A 5 -19.82 6.34 7.10
C ARG A 5 -18.45 5.82 7.51
N TRP A 6 -18.35 5.13 8.65
CA TRP A 6 -17.11 4.50 9.10
C TRP A 6 -16.64 3.39 8.14
N ALA A 7 -17.55 2.57 7.63
CA ALA A 7 -17.22 1.53 6.65
C ALA A 7 -16.64 2.14 5.36
N ILE A 8 -17.24 3.22 4.84
CA ILE A 8 -16.71 3.92 3.65
C ILE A 8 -15.33 4.52 3.95
N LEU A 9 -15.16 5.19 5.09
CA LEU A 9 -13.88 5.79 5.45
C LEU A 9 -12.77 4.74 5.55
N LEU A 10 -13.06 3.57 6.15
CA LEU A 10 -12.13 2.45 6.18
C LEU A 10 -11.84 1.90 4.79
N ALA A 11 -12.87 1.75 3.94
CA ALA A 11 -12.67 1.29 2.56
C ALA A 11 -11.78 2.24 1.75
N VAL A 12 -11.99 3.55 1.88
CA VAL A 12 -11.15 4.57 1.23
C VAL A 12 -9.72 4.52 1.77
N LEU A 13 -9.54 4.41 3.09
CA LEU A 13 -8.21 4.27 3.69
C LEU A 13 -7.48 3.02 3.17
N VAL A 14 -8.16 1.87 3.10
CA VAL A 14 -7.58 0.64 2.56
C VAL A 14 -7.22 0.81 1.08
N ALA A 15 -8.09 1.41 0.27
CA ALA A 15 -7.79 1.68 -1.14
C ALA A 15 -6.57 2.61 -1.32
N CYS A 16 -6.47 3.67 -0.50
CA CYS A 16 -5.30 4.55 -0.49
C CYS A 16 -4.01 3.81 -0.11
N LEU A 17 -4.06 2.97 0.93
CA LEU A 17 -2.91 2.16 1.35
C LEU A 17 -2.50 1.16 0.26
N LEU A 18 -3.46 0.52 -0.40
CA LEU A 18 -3.17 -0.40 -1.51
C LEU A 18 -2.49 0.33 -2.67
N LEU A 19 -3.03 1.47 -3.10
CA LEU A 19 -2.41 2.27 -4.17
C LEU A 19 -1.00 2.75 -3.80
N TRP A 20 -0.79 3.14 -2.54
CA TRP A 20 0.54 3.50 -2.03
C TRP A 20 1.52 2.32 -2.08
N MET A 21 1.07 1.12 -1.69
CA MET A 21 1.91 -0.08 -1.79
C MET A 21 2.20 -0.45 -3.25
N GLN A 22 1.27 -0.23 -4.17
CA GLN A 22 1.49 -0.45 -5.61
C GLN A 22 2.55 0.50 -6.17
N THR A 23 2.52 1.78 -5.82
CA THR A 23 3.57 2.72 -6.28
C THR A 23 4.93 2.37 -5.68
N LEU A 24 4.98 1.97 -4.40
CA LEU A 24 6.20 1.45 -3.79
C LEU A 24 6.69 0.19 -4.49
N ASN A 25 5.80 -0.74 -4.86
CA ASN A 25 6.16 -1.95 -5.58
C ASN A 25 6.81 -1.64 -6.93
N VAL A 26 6.23 -0.72 -7.70
CA VAL A 26 6.81 -0.26 -8.98
C VAL A 26 8.18 0.39 -8.77
N MET A 27 8.36 1.19 -7.72
CA MET A 27 9.69 1.75 -7.39
C MET A 27 10.69 0.67 -6.98
N CYS A 28 10.23 -0.35 -6.25
CA CYS A 28 11.07 -1.47 -5.82
C CYS A 28 11.53 -2.36 -6.98
N ASP A 29 10.70 -2.58 -8.00
CA ASP A 29 11.09 -3.29 -9.22
C ASP A 29 12.24 -2.57 -9.96
N GLN A 30 12.33 -1.25 -9.80
CA GLN A 30 13.43 -0.45 -10.36
C GLN A 30 14.68 -0.40 -9.46
N ASP A 31 14.74 -1.21 -8.39
CA ASP A 31 15.88 -1.35 -7.47
C ASP A 31 16.44 0.00 -6.94
N VAL A 32 15.59 1.01 -6.76
CA VAL A 32 16.04 2.30 -6.24
C VAL A 32 16.46 2.17 -4.77
N GLN A 33 17.73 2.50 -4.46
CA GLN A 33 18.38 2.24 -3.17
C GLN A 33 17.66 2.85 -1.95
N PHE A 34 16.83 3.88 -2.14
CA PHE A 34 16.05 4.50 -1.07
C PHE A 34 15.03 3.54 -0.43
N PHE A 35 14.62 2.49 -1.15
CA PHE A 35 13.50 1.65 -0.74
C PHE A 35 13.88 0.23 -0.32
N SER A 36 15.14 -0.21 -0.37
CA SER A 36 15.51 -1.62 -0.13
C SER A 36 14.92 -2.23 1.15
N GLY A 37 14.83 -1.48 2.26
CA GLY A 37 14.18 -1.96 3.48
C GLY A 37 12.66 -2.17 3.33
N ILE A 38 11.97 -1.21 2.70
CA ILE A 38 10.52 -1.27 2.44
C ILE A 38 10.21 -2.32 1.37
N CYS A 39 11.03 -2.43 0.31
CA CYS A 39 10.93 -3.43 -0.74
C CYS A 39 11.08 -4.86 -0.21
N THR A 40 12.00 -5.06 0.74
CA THR A 40 12.19 -6.36 1.40
C THR A 40 10.90 -6.79 2.09
N ILE A 41 10.23 -5.87 2.79
CA ILE A 41 8.92 -6.14 3.42
C ILE A 41 7.85 -6.37 2.36
N ASN A 42 7.81 -5.52 1.33
CA ASN A 42 6.86 -5.60 0.24
C ASN A 42 6.89 -6.99 -0.40
N LYS A 43 8.07 -7.58 -0.65
CA LYS A 43 8.22 -8.94 -1.22
C LYS A 43 7.47 -10.04 -0.44
N PHE A 44 7.20 -9.85 0.85
CA PHE A 44 6.41 -10.80 1.65
C PHE A 44 4.89 -10.63 1.51
N ILE A 45 4.44 -9.51 0.95
CA ILE A 45 3.03 -9.26 0.65
C ILE A 45 2.80 -9.77 -0.77
N PRO A 46 2.06 -10.89 -0.96
CA PRO A 46 1.65 -11.33 -2.27
C PRO A 46 0.56 -10.37 -2.75
N TRP A 47 0.97 -9.21 -3.28
CA TRP A 47 0.07 -8.41 -4.11
C TRP A 47 -0.36 -9.22 -5.35
#